data_AF-A0A9Q0V6E2-F1
#
_entry.id   AF-A0A9Q0V6E2-F1
#
_cell.length_a   1.000
_cell.length_b   1.000
_cell.length_c   1.000
_cell.angle_alpha   90.00
_cell.angle_beta   90.00
_cell.angle_gamma   90.00
#
_symmetry.space_group_name_H-M   'P 1'
#
loop_
_entity.id
_entity.type
_entity.pdbx_description
1 polymer ?
#
loop_
_entity_poly.entity_id
_entity_poly.type
_entity_poly.pdbx_seq_one_letter_code
_entity_poly.pdbx_strand_id
1 'polypeptide(L)' 'MEHIDLGIKYDPSTGIYGMDFYVVLERPGYRVGRRRRCKSRVGIHQRVTKDDAMKWFQIKYEGVILNKSQNIGS' A
#
# COMPACT_ATOMS: atom_id res chain seq x y z
N MET A 1 7.45 6.50 -17.64
CA MET A 1 7.39 5.08 -17.21
C MET A 1 5.98 4.65 -17.50
N GLU A 2 5.85 4.06 -18.69
CA GLU A 2 4.59 3.87 -19.41
C GLU A 2 3.92 2.57 -18.97
N HIS A 3 2.60 2.55 -19.03
CA HIS A 3 1.63 1.48 -18.68
C HIS A 3 1.82 0.13 -19.38
N ILE A 4 2.93 -0.06 -20.12
CA ILE A 4 3.27 -1.27 -20.87
C ILE A 4 3.72 -2.41 -19.92
N ASP A 5 4.13 -2.09 -18.69
CA ASP A 5 4.69 -3.05 -17.73
C ASP A 5 3.64 -3.86 -16.93
N LEU A 6 2.33 -3.61 -17.10
CA LEU A 6 1.27 -4.39 -16.42
C LEU A 6 0.75 -5.59 -17.25
N GLY A 7 1.38 -5.90 -18.40
CA GLY A 7 1.03 -7.05 -19.24
C GLY A 7 -0.26 -6.89 -20.05
N ILE A 8 -0.81 -5.67 -20.13
CA ILE A 8 -1.99 -5.36 -20.94
C ILE A 8 -1.53 -5.14 -22.38
N LYS A 9 -2.12 -5.89 -23.34
CA LYS A 9 -1.84 -5.73 -24.77
C LYS A 9 -2.11 -4.28 -25.20
N TYR A 10 -1.14 -3.71 -25.91
CA TYR A 10 -1.26 -2.38 -26.51
C TYR A 10 -2.41 -2.36 -27.53
N ASP A 11 -3.42 -1.53 -27.28
CA ASP A 11 -4.44 -1.16 -28.28
C ASP A 11 -4.15 0.29 -28.73
N PRO A 12 -3.74 0.50 -30.00
CA PRO A 12 -3.36 1.81 -30.53
C PRO A 12 -4.48 2.87 -30.50
N SER A 13 -5.74 2.48 -30.23
CA SER A 13 -6.88 3.40 -30.11
C SER A 13 -7.02 4.03 -28.71
N THR A 14 -6.31 3.50 -27.73
CA THR A 14 -6.41 3.90 -26.32
C THR A 14 -5.12 4.65 -25.96
N GLY A 15 -5.22 5.92 -25.56
CA GLY A 15 -4.07 6.76 -25.25
C GLY A 15 -3.26 6.32 -24.01
N ILE A 16 -2.29 7.15 -23.60
CA ILE A 16 -1.48 6.96 -22.39
C ILE A 16 -2.35 7.25 -21.15
N TYR A 17 -2.70 6.22 -20.38
CA TYR A 17 -3.43 6.39 -19.11
C TYR A 17 -2.45 6.29 -17.93
N GLY A 18 -2.35 7.35 -17.14
CA GLY A 18 -1.66 7.31 -15.84
C GLY A 18 -2.43 6.41 -14.87
N MET A 19 -1.72 5.56 -14.13
CA MET A 19 -2.30 4.69 -13.09
C MET A 19 -1.80 5.10 -11.71
N ASP A 20 -2.72 5.26 -10.76
CA ASP A 20 -2.41 5.41 -9.35
C ASP A 20 -2.69 4.10 -8.61
N PHE A 21 -1.73 3.63 -7.81
CA PHE A 21 -1.89 2.41 -7.00
C PHE A 21 -2.01 2.77 -5.51
N TYR A 22 -3.04 2.25 -4.86
CA TYR A 22 -3.21 2.33 -3.41
C TYR A 22 -3.41 0.95 -2.82
N VAL A 23 -2.66 0.62 -1.77
CA VAL A 23 -2.67 -0.69 -1.11
C VAL A 23 -3.07 -0.51 0.36
N VAL A 24 -4.07 -1.28 0.80
CA VAL A 24 -4.54 -1.28 2.20
C VAL A 24 -4.00 -2.51 2.92
N LEU A 25 -3.30 -2.29 4.04
CA LEU A 25 -2.79 -3.35 4.91
C LEU A 25 -3.64 -3.47 6.16
N GLU A 26 -4.04 -4.69 6.51
CA GLU A 26 -4.84 -4.98 7.71
C GLU A 26 -4.34 -6.27 8.38
N ARG A 27 -4.40 -6.32 9.71
CA ARG A 27 -4.17 -7.56 10.47
C ARG A 27 -5.42 -8.44 10.44
N PRO A 28 -5.29 -9.79 10.52
CA PRO A 28 -6.44 -10.67 10.68
C PRO A 28 -7.35 -10.24 11.86
N GLY A 29 -8.66 -10.37 11.71
CA GLY A 29 -9.63 -9.97 12.76
C GLY A 29 -10.19 -8.55 12.65
N TYR A 30 -9.75 -7.75 11.68
CA TYR A 30 -10.28 -6.39 11.44
C TYR A 30 -11.78 -6.35 11.06
N ARG A 31 -12.37 -7.51 10.72
CA ARG A 31 -13.80 -7.69 10.46
C ARG A 31 -14.69 -7.20 11.62
N VAL A 32 -14.23 -7.21 12.87
CA VAL A 32 -15.04 -6.76 14.03
C VAL A 32 -15.52 -5.32 13.92
N GLY A 33 -14.76 -4.46 13.21
CA GLY A 33 -15.14 -3.06 12.93
C GLY A 33 -16.04 -2.88 11.70
N ARG A 34 -16.22 -3.91 10.88
CA ARG A 34 -16.98 -3.86 9.61
C ARG A 34 -18.29 -4.65 9.66
N ARG A 35 -18.37 -5.71 10.47
CA ARG A 35 -19.55 -6.58 10.57
C ARG A 35 -20.78 -5.83 11.09
N ARG A 36 -21.97 -6.23 10.62
CA ARG A 36 -23.27 -5.67 11.06
C ARG A 36 -23.63 -6.09 12.49
N ARG A 37 -23.53 -7.38 12.81
CA ARG A 37 -23.85 -7.91 14.14
C ARG A 37 -22.67 -7.74 15.10
N CYS A 38 -22.93 -7.26 16.31
CA CYS A 38 -21.93 -7.08 17.38
C CYS A 38 -20.68 -6.33 16.91
N LYS A 39 -20.86 -5.21 16.21
CA LYS A 39 -19.76 -4.34 15.77
C LYS A 39 -19.02 -3.79 16.99
N SER A 40 -17.70 -3.85 16.95
CA SER A 40 -16.85 -3.29 18.01
C SER A 40 -15.64 -2.58 17.42
N ARG A 41 -15.01 -1.70 18.22
CA ARG A 41 -13.82 -0.97 17.80
C ARG A 41 -12.63 -1.93 17.72
N VAL A 42 -11.84 -1.80 16.64
CA VAL A 42 -10.53 -2.46 16.54
C VAL A 42 -9.57 -1.79 17.53
N GLY A 43 -9.06 -2.58 18.47
CA GLY A 43 -8.11 -2.14 19.49
C GLY A 43 -6.81 -1.59 18.89
N ILE A 44 -6.13 -0.72 19.64
CA ILE A 44 -4.96 0.04 19.14
C ILE A 44 -3.84 -0.90 18.68
N HIS A 45 -3.52 -1.92 19.48
CA HIS A 45 -2.49 -2.92 19.13
C HIS A 45 -2.82 -3.77 17.91
N GLN A 46 -4.11 -3.87 17.52
CA GLN A 46 -4.53 -4.63 16.34
C GLN A 46 -4.46 -3.80 15.05
N ARG A 47 -4.23 -2.49 15.15
CA ARG A 47 -4.07 -1.61 13.98
C ARG A 47 -2.67 -1.78 13.40
N VAL A 48 -2.56 -1.60 12.08
CA VAL A 48 -1.27 -1.53 11.40
C VAL A 48 -0.75 -0.11 11.55
N THR A 49 0.47 0.02 12.07
CA THR A 49 1.17 1.32 12.16
C THR A 49 1.99 1.60 10.90
N LYS A 50 2.47 2.83 10.74
CA LYS A 50 3.36 3.20 9.63
C LYS A 50 4.62 2.31 9.63
N ASP A 51 5.24 2.14 10.79
CA ASP A 51 6.44 1.29 10.94
C ASP A 51 6.18 -0.17 10.63
N ASP A 52 5.02 -0.71 11.04
CA ASP A 52 4.63 -2.08 10.67
C ASP A 52 4.53 -2.25 9.16
N ALA A 53 3.89 -1.30 8.48
CA ALA A 53 3.71 -1.31 7.03
C ALA A 53 5.05 -1.23 6.29
N MET A 54 5.93 -0.33 6.73
CA MET A 54 7.28 -0.17 6.17
C MET A 54 8.10 -1.46 6.30
N LYS A 55 8.12 -2.06 7.50
CA LYS A 55 8.83 -3.33 7.76
C LYS A 55 8.25 -4.48 6.95
N TRP A 56 6.93 -4.58 6.87
CA TRP A 56 6.27 -5.63 6.10
C TRP A 56 6.64 -5.56 4.61
N PHE A 57 6.70 -4.35 4.05
CA PHE A 57 7.07 -4.16 2.64
C PHE A 57 8.54 -4.55 2.38
N GLN A 58 9.45 -4.14 3.27
CA GLN A 58 10.86 -4.53 3.20
C GLN A 58 11.05 -6.05 3.31
N ILE A 59 10.37 -6.72 4.23
CA ILE A 59 10.54 -8.17 4.45
C ILE A 59 9.91 -8.98 3.32
N LYS A 60 8.70 -8.62 2.88
CA LYS A 60 7.92 -9.44 1.95
C LYS A 60 8.33 -9.26 0.50
N TYR A 61 8.77 -8.05 0.13
CA TYR A 61 9.07 -7.68 -1.25
C TYR A 61 10.50 -7.14 -1.44
N GLU A 62 11.34 -7.19 -0.40
CA GLU A 62 12.70 -6.62 -0.43
C GLU A 62 12.70 -5.15 -0.85
N GLY A 63 11.59 -4.46 -0.58
CA GLY A 63 11.33 -3.12 -1.09
C GLY A 63 12.17 -2.06 -0.38
N VAL A 64 12.83 -1.20 -1.16
CA VAL A 64 13.62 -0.09 -0.64
C VAL A 64 12.72 1.11 -0.32
N ILE A 65 12.84 1.65 0.89
CA ILE A 65 12.10 2.87 1.31
C ILE A 65 13.08 4.03 1.35
N LEU A 66 12.89 5.01 0.46
CA LEU A 66 13.70 6.21 0.40
C LEU A 66 13.18 7.24 1.41
N ASN A 67 13.96 7.55 2.46
CA ASN A 67 13.66 8.68 3.34
C ASN A 67 14.07 9.99 2.64
N LYS A 68 13.10 10.86 2.32
CA LYS A 68 13.33 12.12 1.60
C LYS A 68 13.99 13.24 2.44
N SER A 69 14.80 12.91 3.44
CA SER A 69 15.37 13.92 4.35
C SER A 69 16.76 13.53 4.85
N GLN A 70 17.74 13.58 3.96
CA GLN A 70 19.17 13.77 4.23
C GLN A 70 19.81 14.34 2.94
N ASN A 71 19.72 15.66 2.75
CA ASN A 71 20.65 16.50 1.97
C ASN A 71 20.12 17.94 2.00
N ILE A 72 20.23 18.56 3.18
CA ILE A 72 20.33 20.02 3.30
C ILE A 72 21.65 20.22 4.04
N GLY A 73 22.69 20.63 3.33
CA GLY A 73 23.96 21.05 3.93
C GLY A 73 25.19 20.37 3.34
N SER A 74 25.63 20.85 2.17
CA SER A 74 26.99 21.33 1.90
C SER A 74 26.93 22.17 0.63
#